data_AF-A0A2G9G706-F1
#
_entry.id   AF-A0A2G9G706-F1
#
_cell.length_a   1.000
_cell.length_b   1.000
_cell.length_c   1.000
_cell.angle_alpha   90.00
_cell.angle_beta   90.00
_cell.angle_gamma   90.00
#
_symmetry.space_group_name_H-M   'P 1'
#
loop_
_entity.id
_entity.type
_entity.pdbx_description
1 polymer ?
#
loop_
_entity_poly.entity_id
_entity_poly.type
_entity_poly.pdbx_seq_one_letter_code
_entity_poly.pdbx_strand_id
1 'polypeptide(L)'
;MNLAKCFILFSLFHYLIIYTADSKCQESFRCGNLGLLEFPLSQVLQPECGLFLVDCKSSSPRIQLEYGGTWYDILEKLSANRFRIRDPFLED
;
A
#
# COMPACT_ATOMS: atom_id res chain seq x y z
N MET A 1 -23.50 38.84 1.87
CA MET A 1 -23.19 37.67 1.01
C MET A 1 -24.50 36.94 0.76
N ASN A 2 -24.94 36.75 -0.50
CA ASN A 2 -26.25 36.12 -0.79
C ASN A 2 -26.17 34.61 -0.47
N LEU A 3 -27.24 34.01 0.05
CA LEU A 3 -27.30 32.59 0.43
C LEU A 3 -26.85 31.67 -0.71
N ALA A 4 -27.23 31.97 -1.94
CA ALA A 4 -26.78 31.24 -3.14
C ALA A 4 -25.25 31.30 -3.33
N LYS A 5 -24.61 32.44 -3.01
CA LYS A 5 -23.14 32.56 -3.07
C LYS A 5 -22.47 31.70 -1.99
N CYS A 6 -23.05 31.61 -0.79
CA CYS A 6 -22.54 30.73 0.25
C CYS A 6 -22.59 29.26 -0.15
N PHE A 7 -23.70 28.81 -0.76
CA PHE A 7 -23.82 27.45 -1.28
C PHE A 7 -22.79 27.16 -2.38
N ILE A 8 -22.60 28.07 -3.32
CA ILE A 8 -21.59 27.90 -4.39
C ILE A 8 -20.18 27.79 -3.78
N LEU A 9 -19.83 28.68 -2.85
CA LEU A 9 -18.52 28.65 -2.18
C LEU A 9 -18.31 27.36 -1.39
N PHE A 10 -19.33 26.90 -0.67
CA PHE A 10 -19.29 25.64 0.06
C PHE A 10 -19.06 24.46 -0.88
N SER A 11 -19.80 24.37 -1.99
CA SER A 11 -19.64 23.31 -2.98
C SER A 11 -18.25 23.31 -3.62
N LEU A 12 -17.71 24.49 -3.97
CA LEU A 12 -16.36 24.61 -4.53
C LEU A 12 -15.29 24.20 -3.52
N PHE A 13 -15.46 24.55 -2.25
CA PHE A 13 -14.55 24.14 -1.18
C PHE A 13 -14.59 22.63 -0.95
N HIS A 14 -15.78 22.01 -0.98
CA HIS A 14 -15.91 20.56 -0.87
C HIS A 14 -15.27 19.85 -2.07
N TYR A 15 -15.49 20.36 -3.28
CA TYR A 15 -14.85 19.82 -4.47
C TYR A 15 -13.32 19.92 -4.38
N LEU A 16 -12.80 21.05 -3.92
CA LEU A 16 -11.37 21.23 -3.71
C LEU A 16 -10.82 20.23 -2.68
N ILE A 17 -11.50 20.04 -1.55
CA ILE A 17 -11.09 19.06 -0.52
C ILE A 17 -11.05 17.65 -1.12
N ILE A 18 -12.13 17.21 -1.78
CA ILE A 18 -12.21 15.86 -2.37
C ILE A 18 -11.11 15.67 -3.41
N TYR A 19 -10.90 16.65 -4.27
CA TYR A 19 -9.83 16.62 -5.27
C TYR A 19 -8.44 16.52 -4.63
N THR A 20 -8.21 17.24 -3.52
CA THR A 20 -6.93 17.17 -2.79
C THR A 20 -6.76 15.90 -1.95
N ALA A 21 -7.85 15.25 -1.56
CA ALA A 21 -7.86 14.02 -0.77
C ALA A 21 -7.66 12.76 -1.64
N ASP A 22 -7.60 12.92 -2.97
CA ASP A 22 -7.33 11.82 -3.88
C ASP A 22 -5.95 11.22 -3.63
N SER A 23 -5.94 9.91 -3.39
CA SER A 23 -4.73 9.19 -3.02
C SER A 23 -3.75 9.15 -4.19
N LYS A 24 -2.46 9.40 -3.92
CA LYS A 24 -1.39 9.16 -4.90
C LYS A 24 -0.93 7.71 -4.94
N CYS A 25 -1.57 6.85 -4.15
CA CYS A 25 -1.28 5.43 -4.08
C CYS A 25 -1.90 4.67 -5.23
N GLN A 26 -1.16 3.70 -5.73
CA GLN A 26 -1.68 2.74 -6.69
C GLN A 26 -2.63 1.79 -5.95
N GLU A 27 -3.80 1.50 -6.53
CA GLU A 27 -4.73 0.51 -5.97
C GLU A 27 -4.09 -0.89 -5.91
N SER A 28 -3.25 -1.19 -6.89
CA SER A 28 -2.50 -2.44 -6.97
C SER A 28 -1.19 -2.26 -7.74
N PHE A 29 -0.24 -3.16 -7.50
CA PHE A 29 1.07 -3.16 -8.16
C PHE A 29 1.53 -4.59 -8.47
N ARG A 30 2.39 -4.73 -9.48
CA ARG A 30 2.92 -6.04 -9.91
C ARG A 30 4.21 -6.37 -9.17
N CYS A 31 4.33 -7.59 -8.65
CA CYS A 31 5.47 -8.04 -7.87
C CYS A 31 5.98 -9.41 -8.35
N GLY A 32 6.80 -9.42 -9.40
CA GLY A 32 7.45 -10.63 -9.93
C GLY A 32 6.49 -11.82 -10.04
N ASN A 33 6.88 -12.95 -9.44
CA ASN A 33 6.11 -14.19 -9.44
C ASN A 33 4.91 -14.20 -8.45
N LEU A 34 4.80 -13.21 -7.56
CA LEU A 34 3.63 -13.07 -6.67
C LEU A 34 2.41 -12.46 -7.39
N GLY A 35 2.60 -11.99 -8.63
CA GLY A 35 1.54 -11.44 -9.46
C GLY A 35 1.13 -10.04 -9.02
N LEU A 36 -0.19 -9.78 -9.03
CA LEU A 36 -0.76 -8.51 -8.58
C LEU A 36 -0.93 -8.53 -7.05
N LEU A 37 -0.45 -7.46 -6.42
CA LEU A 37 -0.56 -7.18 -4.99
C LEU A 37 -1.38 -5.90 -4.79
N GLU A 38 -2.11 -5.83 -3.70
CA GLU A 38 -3.01 -4.73 -3.35
C GLU A 38 -2.92 -4.44 -1.84
N PHE A 39 -3.65 -3.42 -1.39
CA PHE A 39 -3.76 -3.12 0.05
C PHE A 39 -4.12 -4.39 0.86
N PRO A 40 -3.44 -4.70 1.98
CA PRO A 40 -2.62 -3.80 2.80
C PRO A 40 -1.12 -3.73 2.42
N LEU A 41 -0.72 -4.29 1.29
CA LEU A 41 0.68 -4.30 0.84
C LEU A 41 1.01 -3.02 0.09
N SER A 42 2.27 -2.57 0.20
CA SER A 42 2.81 -1.46 -0.59
C SER A 42 4.23 -1.76 -1.03
N GLN A 43 4.63 -1.17 -2.15
CA GLN A 43 6.01 -1.25 -2.62
C GLN A 43 6.92 -0.34 -1.78
N VAL A 44 8.19 -0.73 -1.61
CA VAL A 44 9.19 0.08 -0.86
C VAL A 44 9.33 1.52 -1.37
N LEU A 45 9.00 1.78 -2.64
CA LEU A 45 9.05 3.12 -3.24
C LEU A 45 7.87 4.04 -2.84
N GLN A 46 6.80 3.48 -2.27
CA GLN A 46 5.59 4.19 -1.84
C GLN A 46 5.15 3.69 -0.46
N PRO A 47 6.00 3.88 0.58
CA PRO A 47 5.76 3.30 1.90
C PRO A 47 4.51 3.85 2.61
N GLU A 48 4.00 5.00 2.18
CA GLU A 48 2.77 5.63 2.69
C GLU A 48 1.49 4.96 2.20
N CYS A 49 1.58 4.03 1.25
CA CYS A 49 0.43 3.48 0.54
C CYS A 49 -0.12 2.16 1.11
N GLY A 50 0.52 1.58 2.12
CA GLY A 50 0.10 0.32 2.72
C GLY A 50 0.66 0.14 4.12
N LEU A 51 0.24 -0.94 4.78
CA LEU A 51 0.66 -1.29 6.13
C LEU A 51 1.96 -2.10 6.12
N PHE A 52 2.16 -2.92 5.08
CA PHE A 52 3.30 -3.81 4.96
C PHE A 52 4.10 -3.49 3.70
N LEU A 53 5.41 -3.35 3.86
CA LEU A 53 6.32 -3.06 2.74
C LEU A 53 6.74 -4.35 2.06
N VAL A 54 6.68 -4.37 0.73
CA VAL A 54 7.14 -5.47 -0.10
C VAL A 54 8.25 -4.98 -1.02
N ASP A 55 9.42 -5.61 -0.90
CA ASP A 55 10.53 -5.43 -1.84
C ASP A 55 10.41 -6.44 -2.97
N CYS A 56 9.98 -5.95 -4.13
CA CYS A 56 9.85 -6.73 -5.37
C CYS A 56 11.08 -6.63 -6.29
N LYS A 57 12.11 -5.83 -5.94
CA LYS A 57 13.30 -5.65 -6.78
C LYS A 57 14.29 -6.79 -6.63
N SER A 58 14.28 -7.44 -5.47
CA SER A 58 15.11 -8.61 -5.19
C SER A 58 14.62 -9.83 -5.96
N SER A 59 15.52 -10.74 -6.34
CA SER A 59 15.18 -12.01 -7.01
C SER A 59 14.21 -12.86 -6.17
N SER A 60 14.29 -12.70 -4.85
CA SER A 60 13.36 -13.25 -3.88
C SER A 60 12.61 -12.08 -3.24
N PRO A 61 11.27 -11.97 -3.41
CA PRO A 61 10.52 -10.88 -2.83
C PRO A 61 10.49 -11.00 -1.31
N ARG A 62 10.60 -9.86 -0.62
CA ARG A 62 10.65 -9.79 0.84
C ARG A 62 9.56 -8.88 1.38
N ILE A 63 9.10 -9.16 2.60
CA ILE A 63 8.08 -8.37 3.29
C ILE A 63 8.58 -7.87 4.64
N GLN A 64 8.19 -6.65 4.99
CA GLN A 64 8.36 -6.07 6.31
C GLN A 64 6.97 -5.98 6.97
N LEU A 65 6.81 -6.63 8.12
CA LEU A 65 5.54 -6.66 8.86
C LEU A 65 5.35 -5.42 9.76
N GLU A 66 6.43 -4.71 10.04
CA GLU A 66 6.47 -3.47 10.81
C GLU A 66 7.44 -2.50 10.13
N TYR A 67 7.11 -1.21 10.11
CA TYR A 67 7.98 -0.19 9.52
C TYR A 67 9.32 -0.13 10.25
N GLY A 68 10.42 -0.38 9.54
CA GLY A 68 11.76 -0.43 10.14
C GLY A 68 12.11 -1.73 10.86
N GLY A 69 11.20 -2.71 10.93
CA GLY A 69 11.43 -4.04 11.51
C GLY A 69 12.19 -5.03 10.61
N THR A 70 12.10 -6.32 10.94
CA THR A 70 12.78 -7.39 10.19
C THR A 70 12.16 -7.62 8.82
N TRP A 71 13.03 -7.95 7.85
CA TRP A 71 12.62 -8.42 6.53
C TRP A 71 12.50 -9.95 6.51
N TYR A 72 11.38 -10.43 5.99
CA TYR A 72 11.09 -11.85 5.84
C TYR A 72 11.03 -12.22 4.36
N ASP A 73 11.64 -13.34 3.97
CA ASP A 73 11.51 -13.85 2.60
C ASP A 73 10.10 -14.36 2.36
N ILE A 74 9.47 -13.94 1.26
CA ILE A 74 8.20 -14.50 0.81
C ILE A 74 8.50 -15.75 0.00
N LEU A 75 8.09 -16.91 0.52
CA LEU A 75 8.28 -18.19 -0.13
C LEU A 75 7.19 -18.45 -1.16
N GLU A 76 5.94 -18.10 -0.84
CA GLU A 76 4.78 -18.41 -1.68
C GLU A 76 3.61 -17.47 -1.40
N LYS A 77 2.86 -17.11 -2.44
CA LYS A 77 1.53 -16.49 -2.32
C LYS A 77 0.46 -17.57 -2.43
N LEU A 78 -0.21 -17.85 -1.32
CA LEU A 78 -1.25 -18.89 -1.21
C LEU A 78 -2.62 -18.37 -1.66
N SER A 79 -2.89 -17.08 -1.45
CA SER A 79 -4.09 -16.38 -1.93
C SER A 79 -3.83 -14.87 -1.99
N ALA A 80 -4.84 -14.05 -2.33
CA ALA A 80 -4.71 -12.59 -2.43
C ALA A 80 -3.98 -11.97 -1.20
N ASN A 81 -4.39 -12.36 0.00
CA ASN A 81 -3.91 -11.80 1.27
C ASN A 81 -3.25 -12.84 2.19
N ARG A 82 -2.80 -13.97 1.64
CA ARG A 82 -2.15 -15.05 2.41
C ARG A 82 -0.82 -15.41 1.79
N PHE A 83 0.25 -15.21 2.57
CA PHE A 83 1.62 -15.46 2.16
C PHE A 83 2.26 -16.46 3.12
N ARG A 84 3.12 -17.31 2.58
CA ARG A 84 4.06 -18.10 3.37
C ARG A 84 5.38 -17.35 3.40
N ILE A 85 5.86 -17.04 4.60
CA ILE A 85 7.14 -16.37 4.81
C ILE A 85 8.13 -17.28 5.52
N ARG A 86 9.43 -17.04 5.31
CA ARG A 86 10.50 -17.61 6.12
C ARG A 86 10.75 -16.72 7.32
N ASP A 87 10.62 -17.26 8.52
CA ASP A 87 11.00 -16.58 9.76
C ASP A 87 12.39 -17.04 10.21
N PRO A 88 13.43 -16.19 10.11
CA PRO A 88 14.79 -16.58 10.46
C PRO A 88 14.98 -16.84 11.97
N PHE A 89 14.02 -16.46 12.83
CA PHE A 89 14.09 -16.70 14.28
C PHE A 89 13.42 -18.01 14.72
N LEU A 90 12.74 -18.71 13.80
CA LEU A 90 12.09 -19.99 14.04
C LEU A 90 12.83 -21.16 13.36
N GLU A 91 13.97 -20.89 12.74
CA GLU A 91 14.87 -21.90 12.19
C GLU A 91 15.81 -22.36 13.31
N ASP A 92 15.62 -23.61 13.77
CA ASP A 92 16.47 -24.30 14.76
C ASP A 92 17.92 -24.48 14.28
#